data_AF-A0A423TLI1-F1
#
_entry.id   AF-A0A423TLI1-F1
#
_cell.length_a   1.000
_cell.length_b   1.000
_cell.length_c   1.000
_cell.angle_alpha   90.00
_cell.angle_beta   90.00
_cell.angle_gamma   90.00
#
_symmetry.space_group_name_H-M   'P 1'
#
loop_
_entity.id
_entity.type
_entity.pdbx_description
1 polymer ?
#
loop_
_entity_poly.entity_id
_entity_poly.type
_entity_poly.pdbx_seq_one_letter_code
_entity_poly.pdbx_strand_id
1 'polypeptide(L)'
;MHEILHAAGFLHEHTRPDRGTYIQVKWKNIREDARRTTGSTFGHSSLDVPTTTNPLMHYGRYTFSEVSACRASKAMVTRRRPTLVPKLPVAGGLGGSSLTPLDIRRVNTFYKCV
;
A
#
# COMPACT_ATOMS: atom_id res chain seq x y z
N MET A 1 -11.46 -8.33 -5.74
CA MET A 1 -11.35 -6.90 -6.14
C MET A 1 -9.91 -6.46 -6.37
N HIS A 2 -8.98 -6.66 -5.42
CA HIS A 2 -7.57 -6.22 -5.57
C HIS A 2 -6.90 -6.74 -6.85
N GLU A 3 -6.95 -8.05 -7.10
CA GLU A 3 -6.38 -8.65 -8.32
C GLU A 3 -7.09 -8.21 -9.61
N ILE A 4 -8.37 -7.85 -9.52
CA ILE A 4 -9.11 -7.32 -10.68
C ILE A 4 -8.60 -5.92 -11.02
N LEU A 5 -8.29 -5.09 -10.02
CA LEU A 5 -7.64 -3.80 -10.26
C LEU A 5 -6.24 -3.97 -10.87
N HIS A 6 -5.48 -4.98 -10.45
CA HIS A 6 -4.23 -5.34 -11.13
C HIS A 6 -4.45 -5.69 -12.60
N ALA A 7 -5.43 -6.54 -12.91
CA ALA A 7 -5.79 -6.87 -14.29
C ALA A 7 -6.26 -5.64 -15.09
N ALA A 8 -6.90 -4.68 -14.43
CA ALA A 8 -7.29 -3.39 -15.00
C ALA A 8 -6.14 -2.37 -15.11
N GLY A 9 -4.90 -2.76 -14.79
CA GLY A 9 -3.70 -1.92 -14.97
C GLY A 9 -3.31 -1.07 -13.77
N PHE A 10 -3.92 -1.26 -12.60
CA PHE A 10 -3.56 -0.54 -11.38
C PHE A 10 -2.43 -1.24 -10.62
N LEU A 11 -1.46 -0.46 -10.15
CA LEU A 11 -0.32 -0.92 -9.37
C LEU A 11 -0.50 -0.59 -7.89
N HIS A 12 0.33 -1.18 -7.03
CA HIS A 12 0.26 -0.88 -5.60
C HIS A 12 0.59 0.58 -5.32
N GLU A 13 -0.16 1.19 -4.40
CA GLU A 13 -0.03 2.62 -4.09
C GLU A 13 1.38 2.98 -3.59
N HIS A 14 2.02 2.06 -2.87
CA HIS A 14 3.37 2.24 -2.34
C HIS A 14 4.47 2.28 -3.42
N THR A 15 4.16 1.97 -4.70
CA THR A 15 5.14 2.05 -5.79
C THR A 15 5.07 3.37 -6.55
N ARG A 16 4.24 4.32 -6.11
CA ARG A 16 4.20 5.65 -6.72
C ARG A 16 5.57 6.35 -6.62
N PRO A 17 5.94 7.20 -7.60
CA PRO A 17 7.17 7.99 -7.54
C PRO A 17 7.20 8.95 -6.34
N ASP A 18 6.03 9.49 -5.96
CA ASP A 18 5.84 10.46 -4.88
C ASP A 18 5.49 9.81 -3.53
N ARG A 19 5.59 8.48 -3.39
CA ARG A 19 5.30 7.74 -2.14
C ARG A 19 6.02 8.33 -0.92
N GLY A 20 7.20 8.91 -1.13
CA GLY A 20 8.02 9.50 -0.08
C GLY A 20 7.33 10.65 0.64
N THR A 21 6.34 11.29 0.02
CA THR A 21 5.53 12.36 0.64
C THR A 21 4.49 11.79 1.62
N TYR A 22 4.04 10.54 1.41
CA TYR A 22 2.89 9.97 2.13
C TYR A 22 3.25 8.84 3.09
N ILE A 23 4.30 8.08 2.79
CA ILE A 23 4.72 6.93 3.59
C ILE A 23 6.22 6.98 3.88
N GLN A 24 6.59 6.38 5.01
CA GLN A 24 7.95 6.05 5.39
C GLN A 24 8.12 4.54 5.34
N VAL A 25 9.09 4.07 4.56
CA VAL A 25 9.48 2.67 4.50
C VAL A 25 10.54 2.38 5.56
N LYS A 26 10.27 1.41 6.44
CA LYS A 26 11.18 0.94 7.49
C LYS A 26 11.96 -0.26 6.97
N TRP A 27 12.99 0.00 6.16
CA TRP A 27 13.82 -1.04 5.51
C TRP A 27 14.37 -2.11 6.45
N LYS A 28 14.74 -1.73 7.68
CA LYS A 28 15.24 -2.65 8.72
C LYS A 28 14.20 -3.69 9.18
N ASN A 29 12.91 -3.44 8.95
CA ASN A 29 11.82 -4.33 9.37
C ASN A 29 11.32 -5.20 8.21
N ILE A 30 11.81 -4.98 6.98
CA ILE A 30 11.42 -5.69 5.77
C ILE A 30 12.40 -6.84 5.52
N ARG A 31 11.87 -8.02 5.25
CA ARG A 31 12.66 -9.19 4.85
C ARG A 31 13.51 -8.88 3.63
N GLU A 32 14.74 -9.37 3.63
CA GLU A 32 15.71 -9.07 2.58
C GLU A 32 15.20 -9.40 1.17
N ASP A 33 14.55 -10.56 1.00
CA ASP A 33 13.97 -11.04 -0.26
C ASP A 33 12.85 -10.14 -0.82
N ALA A 34 12.23 -9.32 0.03
CA ALA A 34 11.12 -8.44 -0.34
C ALA A 34 11.53 -6.96 -0.50
N ARG A 35 12.79 -6.61 -0.19
CA ARG A 35 13.27 -5.21 -0.29
C ARG A 35 13.19 -4.67 -1.71
N ARG A 36 13.53 -5.49 -2.70
CA ARG A 36 13.43 -5.10 -4.12
C ARG A 36 12.00 -4.73 -4.49
N THR A 37 11.03 -5.60 -4.17
CA THR A 37 9.60 -5.37 -4.45
C THR A 37 9.07 -4.12 -3.75
N THR A 38 9.45 -3.91 -2.48
CA THR A 38 9.01 -2.72 -1.73
C THR A 38 9.70 -1.43 -2.21
N GLY A 39 10.90 -1.56 -2.77
CA GLY A 39 11.70 -0.48 -3.36
C GLY A 39 11.24 -0.03 -4.73
N SER A 40 10.59 -0.90 -5.50
CA SER A 40 10.15 -0.60 -6.86
C SER A 40 9.30 0.66 -6.93
N THR A 41 9.64 1.54 -7.86
CA THR A 41 8.84 2.71 -8.24
C THR A 41 8.42 2.58 -9.68
N PHE A 42 7.15 2.81 -9.97
CA PHE A 42 6.62 2.76 -11.32
C PHE A 42 5.97 4.11 -11.64
N GLY A 43 6.23 4.63 -12.85
CA GLY A 43 5.61 5.86 -13.33
C GLY A 43 4.14 5.61 -13.65
N HIS A 44 3.26 5.76 -12.66
CA HIS A 44 1.82 5.74 -12.85
C HIS A 44 1.20 7.03 -12.28
N SER A 45 0.17 7.51 -12.95
CA SER A 45 -0.45 8.80 -12.64
C SER A 45 -1.18 8.71 -11.30
N SER A 46 -0.71 9.48 -10.33
CA SER A 46 -1.55 9.93 -9.23
C SER A 46 -2.45 11.03 -9.77
N LEU A 47 -3.76 10.91 -9.61
CA LEU A 47 -4.69 12.02 -9.85
C LEU A 47 -4.52 13.19 -8.84
N ASP A 48 -3.28 13.44 -8.38
CA ASP A 48 -2.86 14.43 -7.38
C ASP A 48 -3.72 14.45 -6.11
N VAL A 49 -4.09 13.25 -5.65
CA VAL A 49 -4.97 13.11 -4.48
C VAL A 49 -4.12 12.88 -3.23
N PRO A 50 -4.22 13.75 -2.21
CA PRO A 50 -3.61 13.50 -0.91
C PRO A 50 -4.12 12.19 -0.33
N THR A 51 -3.22 11.30 0.06
CA THR A 51 -3.57 9.96 0.57
C THR A 51 -3.95 10.03 2.06
N THR A 52 -5.01 10.76 2.40
CA THR A 52 -5.68 10.65 3.71
C THR A 52 -6.66 9.47 3.76
N THR A 53 -6.94 8.89 2.59
CA THR A 53 -7.74 7.68 2.39
C THR A 53 -6.85 6.44 2.35
N ASN A 54 -7.44 5.26 2.56
CA ASN A 54 -6.77 3.95 2.50
C ASN A 54 -7.20 3.17 1.24
N PRO A 55 -6.57 3.43 0.07
CA PRO A 55 -6.88 2.74 -1.18
C PRO A 55 -6.78 1.21 -1.07
N LEU A 56 -7.61 0.50 -1.85
CA LEU A 56 -7.57 -0.95 -1.95
C LEU A 56 -6.19 -1.47 -2.40
N MET A 57 -5.47 -0.69 -3.19
CA MET A 57 -4.15 -1.05 -3.72
C MET A 57 -2.99 -0.69 -2.78
N HIS A 58 -3.27 -0.16 -1.58
CA HIS A 58 -2.21 0.15 -0.63
C HIS A 58 -1.81 -1.09 0.17
N TYR A 59 -0.51 -1.35 0.29
CA TYR A 59 -0.01 -2.39 1.19
C TYR A 59 -0.29 -2.11 2.66
N GLY A 60 -0.53 -3.17 3.42
CA GLY A 60 -0.69 -3.08 4.87
C GLY A 60 0.58 -2.67 5.60
N ARG A 61 0.38 -2.17 6.83
CA ARG A 61 1.46 -1.72 7.74
C ARG A 61 2.57 -2.74 7.99
N TYR A 62 2.26 -4.04 7.89
CA TYR A 62 3.16 -5.14 8.22
C TYR A 62 3.47 -6.05 7.02
N THR A 63 3.16 -5.61 5.80
CA THR A 63 3.47 -6.38 4.59
C THR A 63 4.98 -6.60 4.49
N PHE A 64 5.39 -7.84 4.19
CA PHE A 64 6.79 -8.28 4.13
C PHE A 64 7.63 -8.06 5.40
N SER A 65 6.99 -7.91 6.56
CA SER A 65 7.71 -7.88 7.84
C SER A 65 8.50 -9.17 8.05
N GLU A 66 9.72 -9.04 8.59
CA GLU A 66 10.59 -10.15 9.05
C GLU A 66 9.79 -11.22 9.81
N VAL A 67 8.93 -10.75 10.70
CA VAL A 67 7.95 -11.60 11.38
C VAL A 67 6.70 -11.65 10.51
N SER A 68 6.48 -12.75 9.78
CA SER A 68 5.25 -12.98 9.03
C SER A 68 4.12 -13.43 9.96
N ALA A 69 2.89 -12.94 9.77
CA ALA A 69 1.73 -13.34 10.58
C ALA A 69 1.51 -14.87 10.60
N CYS A 70 1.69 -15.56 9.46
CA CYS A 70 1.54 -17.02 9.38
C CYS A 70 2.57 -17.82 10.19
N ARG A 71 3.73 -17.25 10.53
CA ARG A 71 4.76 -17.91 11.34
C ARG A 71 4.88 -17.32 12.74
N ALA A 72 4.05 -16.34 13.05
CA ALA A 72 4.11 -15.61 14.30
C ALA A 72 3.20 -16.29 15.32
N SER A 73 3.77 -16.71 16.45
CA SER A 73 2.96 -16.99 17.64
C SER A 73 2.20 -15.71 18.05
N LYS A 74 1.13 -15.83 18.84
CA LYS A 74 0.34 -14.67 19.31
C LYS A 74 1.23 -13.61 19.98
N ALA A 75 2.27 -14.02 20.71
CA ALA A 75 3.27 -13.14 21.32
C ALA A 75 4.24 -12.50 20.30
N MET A 76 4.47 -13.14 19.16
CA MET A 76 5.29 -12.62 18.08
C MET A 76 4.49 -11.63 17.20
N VAL A 77 3.18 -11.86 17.03
CA VAL A 77 2.26 -10.93 16.37
C VAL A 77 2.21 -9.59 17.11
N THR A 78 2.13 -9.60 18.43
CA THR A 78 2.16 -8.38 19.26
C THR A 78 3.49 -7.64 19.22
N ARG A 79 4.59 -8.31 18.82
CA ARG A 79 5.93 -7.73 18.66
C ARG A 79 6.26 -7.34 17.20
N ARG A 80 5.35 -7.53 16.25
CA ARG A 80 5.61 -7.17 14.83
C ARG A 80 5.95 -5.70 14.71
N ARG A 81 7.04 -5.41 14.00
CA ARG A 81 7.46 -4.04 13.70
C ARG A 81 6.86 -3.62 12.34
N PRO A 82 6.30 -2.40 12.24
CA PRO A 82 5.72 -1.91 11.00
C PRO A 82 6.79 -1.75 9.91
N THR A 83 6.46 -2.16 8.69
CA THR A 83 7.30 -1.97 7.50
C THR A 83 6.95 -0.68 6.77
N LEU A 84 5.67 -0.31 6.76
CA LEU A 84 5.17 0.92 6.16
C LEU A 84 4.48 1.77 7.25
N VAL A 85 4.86 3.05 7.33
CA VAL A 85 4.28 4.00 8.28
C VAL A 85 3.76 5.21 7.50
N PRO A 86 2.48 5.58 7.60
CA PRO A 86 1.99 6.77 6.94
C PRO A 86 2.53 8.03 7.63
N LYS A 87 2.87 9.05 6.84
CA LYS A 87 3.32 10.36 7.32
C LYS A 87 2.17 11.27 7.75
N LEU A 88 0.98 11.03 7.20
CA LEU A 88 -0.26 11.69 7.55
C LEU A 88 -1.24 10.68 8.17
N PRO A 89 -2.21 11.11 9.01
CA PRO A 89 -3.28 10.24 9.47
C PRO A 89 -4.06 9.66 8.27
N VAL A 90 -4.19 8.33 8.24
CA VAL A 90 -4.99 7.62 7.23
C VAL A 90 -6.15 6.92 7.93
N ALA A 91 -7.38 7.22 7.49
CA ALA A 91 -8.58 6.60 8.05
C ALA A 91 -8.54 5.06 7.88
N GLY A 92 -8.66 4.32 8.99
CA GLY A 92 -8.58 2.85 8.98
C GLY A 92 -7.15 2.29 8.82
N GLY A 93 -6.11 3.13 8.81
CA GLY A 93 -4.72 2.70 8.66
C GLY A 93 -4.32 2.38 7.21
N LEU A 94 -3.33 1.52 7.04
CA LEU A 94 -2.84 1.09 5.72
C LEU A 94 -3.28 -0.35 5.45
N GLY A 95 -3.62 -0.66 4.19
CA GLY A 95 -4.04 -2.01 3.77
C GLY A 95 -5.54 -2.08 3.51
N GLY A 96 -6.08 -1.20 2.67
CA GLY A 96 -7.51 -1.10 2.40
C GLY A 96 -8.10 -2.44 1.98
N SER A 97 -9.28 -2.77 2.52
CA SER A 97 -9.98 -4.03 2.24
C SER A 97 -11.11 -3.89 1.22
N SER A 98 -11.49 -2.66 0.87
CA SER A 98 -12.62 -2.34 -0.01
C SER A 98 -12.26 -1.20 -0.95
N LEU A 99 -12.97 -1.10 -2.07
CA LEU A 99 -12.86 0.05 -2.96
C LEU A 99 -13.29 1.33 -2.22
N THR A 100 -12.42 2.33 -2.26
CA THR A 100 -12.74 3.67 -1.78
C THR A 100 -13.37 4.50 -2.91
N PRO A 101 -14.07 5.60 -2.61
CA PRO A 101 -14.52 6.55 -3.63
C PRO A 101 -13.36 7.07 -4.51
N LEU A 102 -12.14 7.14 -3.94
CA LEU A 102 -10.93 7.47 -4.69
C LEU A 102 -10.55 6.38 -5.70
N ASP A 103 -10.59 5.11 -5.30
CA ASP A 103 -10.31 3.99 -6.21
C ASP A 103 -11.30 3.98 -7.39
N ILE A 104 -12.59 4.17 -7.11
CA ILE A 104 -13.64 4.24 -8.13
C ILE A 104 -13.40 5.42 -9.08
N ARG A 105 -13.10 6.61 -8.53
CA ARG A 105 -12.80 7.79 -9.35
C ARG A 105 -11.59 7.55 -10.25
N ARG A 106 -10.53 6.93 -9.74
CA ARG A 106 -9.33 6.59 -10.52
C ARG A 106 -9.65 5.65 -11.68
N VAL A 107 -10.42 4.60 -11.42
CA VAL A 107 -10.89 3.67 -12.47
C VAL A 107 -11.69 4.44 -13.52
N ASN A 108 -12.67 5.23 -13.11
CA ASN A 108 -13.51 5.99 -14.04
C ASN A 108 -12.70 7.01 -14.85
N THR A 109 -11.77 7.72 -14.25
CA THR A 109 -10.90 8.67 -14.97
C THR A 109 -9.98 7.95 -15.95
N PHE A 110 -9.40 6.81 -15.56
CA PHE A 110 -8.50 6.04 -16.42
C PHE A 110 -9.22 5.47 -17.65
N TYR A 111 -10.43 4.93 -17.46
CA TYR A 111 -11.24 4.35 -18.53
C TYR A 111 -12.22 5.33 -19.20
N LYS A 112 -12.20 6.61 -18.79
CA LYS A 112 -13.10 7.66 -19.29
C LYS A 112 -14.59 7.30 -19.16
N CYS A 113 -14.94 6.65 -18.05
CA CYS A 113 -16.32 6.37 -17.70
C CYS A 113 -17.03 7.68 -17.32
N VAL A 114 -18.22 7.90 -17.89
CA VAL A 114 -19.07 9.08 -17.67
C VAL A 114 -20.22 8.75 -16.74
#